data_AF-Q21IB0-F1
#
_entry.id   AF-Q21IB0-F1
#
_cell.length_a   1.000
_cell.length_b   1.000
_cell.length_c   1.000
_cell.angle_alpha   90.00
_cell.angle_beta   90.00
_cell.angle_gamma   90.00
#
_symmetry.space_group_name_H-M   'P 1'
#
loop_
_entity.id
_entity.type
_entity.pdbx_description
1 polymer ?
#
loop_
_entity_poly.entity_id
_entity_poly.type
_entity_poly.pdbx_seq_one_letter_code
_entity_poly.pdbx_strand_id
1 'polypeptide(L)'
;MKNKHRKPIFLQPSEGRPYAMGSISALFKADGEETGGNYSISEWWLEPYSKGPGAHSHNEDDIFFVIEGVVHFLIDDLWKEAQKGSFVLVPGGITHDFENRGDTRAGILNFSVPGSFESNMPKIVSWFEEHPPGNTKNS
;
A
#
# COMPACT_ATOMS: atom_id res chain seq x y z
N MET A 1 -16.25 -12.52 -23.33
CA MET A 1 -16.12 -11.86 -22.01
C MET A 1 -16.69 -10.46 -22.15
N LYS A 2 -17.68 -10.07 -21.34
CA LYS A 2 -18.43 -8.82 -21.56
C LYS A 2 -17.47 -7.63 -21.39
N ASN A 3 -17.20 -6.94 -22.49
CA ASN A 3 -16.48 -5.68 -22.54
C ASN A 3 -17.35 -4.59 -21.86
N LYS A 4 -17.45 -4.63 -20.53
CA LYS A 4 -17.96 -3.48 -19.75
C LYS A 4 -17.00 -2.35 -20.09
N HIS A 5 -17.48 -1.33 -20.78
CA HIS A 5 -16.67 -0.16 -21.07
C HIS A 5 -16.21 0.44 -19.73
N ARG A 6 -14.90 0.40 -19.46
CA ARG A 6 -14.32 1.02 -18.28
C ARG A 6 -14.65 2.52 -18.30
N LYS A 7 -14.99 3.06 -17.13
CA LYS A 7 -15.28 4.49 -16.98
C LYS A 7 -14.02 5.23 -16.53
N PRO A 8 -13.80 6.47 -16.98
CA PRO A 8 -12.76 7.30 -16.40
C PRO A 8 -13.08 7.58 -14.93
N ILE A 9 -12.03 7.59 -14.11
CA ILE A 9 -12.09 7.98 -12.70
C ILE A 9 -11.34 9.30 -12.57
N PHE A 10 -11.99 10.28 -11.94
CA PHE A 10 -11.39 11.57 -11.60
C PHE A 10 -11.66 11.81 -10.11
N LEU A 11 -10.58 11.95 -9.34
CA LEU A 11 -10.61 12.11 -7.88
C LEU A 11 -9.75 13.31 -7.49
N GLN A 12 -10.28 14.18 -6.65
CA GLN A 12 -9.54 15.23 -5.96
C GLN A 12 -8.63 14.64 -4.88
N PRO A 13 -7.68 15.43 -4.32
CA PRO A 13 -6.93 15.00 -3.14
C PRO A 13 -7.85 14.47 -2.04
N SER A 14 -7.44 13.38 -1.39
CA SER A 14 -8.20 12.67 -0.35
C SER A 14 -9.50 11.98 -0.78
N GLU A 15 -9.93 12.08 -2.04
CA GLU A 15 -11.04 11.28 -2.55
C GLU A 15 -10.60 9.85 -2.87
N GLY A 16 -11.50 8.90 -2.67
CA GLY A 16 -11.26 7.47 -2.83
C GLY A 16 -12.03 6.64 -1.81
N ARG A 17 -11.75 5.34 -1.75
CA ARG A 17 -12.32 4.41 -0.77
C ARG A 17 -11.35 4.23 0.40
N PRO A 18 -11.64 4.77 1.60
CA PRO A 18 -10.72 4.72 2.73
C PRO A 18 -10.82 3.40 3.50
N TYR A 19 -9.68 2.92 3.99
CA TYR A 19 -9.55 1.80 4.92
C TYR A 19 -8.59 2.21 6.04
N ALA A 20 -9.10 2.36 7.25
CA ALA A 20 -8.30 2.72 8.43
C ALA A 20 -7.83 1.45 9.16
N MET A 21 -6.54 1.39 9.50
CA MET A 21 -5.88 0.24 10.16
C MET A 21 -5.00 0.75 11.30
N GLY A 22 -5.56 1.60 12.16
CA GLY A 22 -4.82 2.25 13.25
C GLY A 22 -3.87 3.34 12.73
N SER A 23 -2.57 3.17 12.92
CA SER A 23 -1.54 4.14 12.52
C SER A 23 -1.11 4.02 11.04
N ILE A 24 -1.75 3.11 10.31
CA ILE A 24 -1.69 2.99 8.85
C ILE A 24 -3.10 3.18 8.29
N SER A 25 -3.20 3.76 7.10
CA SER A 25 -4.44 3.77 6.33
C SER A 25 -4.18 3.61 4.84
N ALA A 26 -5.15 3.05 4.13
CA ALA A 26 -5.15 2.98 2.68
C ALA A 26 -6.31 3.81 2.10
N LEU A 27 -6.09 4.45 0.96
CA LEU A 27 -7.10 5.18 0.21
C LEU A 27 -7.09 4.68 -1.24
N PHE A 28 -8.02 3.79 -1.57
CA PHE A 28 -8.10 3.18 -2.90
C PHE A 28 -8.65 4.16 -3.93
N LYS A 29 -7.94 4.26 -5.05
CA LYS A 29 -8.27 5.12 -6.20
C LYS A 29 -8.93 4.34 -7.32
N ALA A 30 -8.52 3.08 -7.52
CA ALA A 30 -9.12 2.16 -8.47
C ALA A 30 -8.96 0.71 -7.99
N ASP A 31 -9.95 -0.14 -8.20
CA ASP A 31 -9.90 -1.59 -7.93
C ASP A 31 -9.96 -2.45 -9.21
N GLY A 32 -9.89 -3.77 -9.03
CA GLY A 32 -10.00 -4.71 -10.14
C GLY A 32 -11.29 -4.61 -10.95
N GLU A 33 -12.45 -4.25 -10.36
CA GLU A 33 -13.67 -4.07 -11.16
C GLU A 33 -13.53 -2.85 -12.09
N GLU A 34 -12.98 -1.76 -11.57
CA GLU A 34 -12.78 -0.51 -12.30
C GLU A 34 -11.70 -0.61 -13.39
N THR A 35 -10.64 -1.39 -13.14
CA THR A 35 -9.51 -1.55 -14.07
C THR A 35 -9.67 -2.72 -15.04
N GLY A 36 -10.74 -3.52 -14.90
CA GLY A 36 -10.97 -4.71 -15.71
C GLY A 36 -10.09 -5.89 -15.32
N GLY A 37 -9.73 -5.99 -14.04
CA GLY A 37 -8.96 -7.09 -13.44
C GLY A 37 -7.47 -7.03 -13.75
N ASN A 38 -6.94 -5.85 -14.07
CA ASN A 38 -5.54 -5.70 -14.51
C ASN A 38 -4.62 -5.13 -13.44
N TYR A 39 -5.14 -4.31 -12.52
CA TYR A 39 -4.38 -3.72 -11.42
C TYR A 39 -5.31 -3.08 -10.40
N SER A 40 -4.82 -2.82 -9.19
CA SER A 40 -5.45 -1.87 -8.26
C SER A 40 -4.50 -0.71 -7.97
N ILE A 41 -5.05 0.44 -7.58
CA ILE A 41 -4.29 1.66 -7.26
C ILE A 41 -4.73 2.16 -5.90
N SER A 42 -3.78 2.38 -5.00
CA SER A 42 -4.05 2.86 -3.65
C SER A 42 -2.98 3.82 -3.17
N GLU A 43 -3.35 4.81 -2.37
CA GLU A 43 -2.39 5.48 -1.49
C GLU A 43 -2.32 4.72 -0.18
N TRP A 44 -1.11 4.57 0.38
CA TRP A 44 -0.90 4.12 1.75
C TRP A 44 -0.22 5.21 2.55
N TRP A 45 -0.75 5.45 3.74
CA TRP A 45 -0.34 6.51 4.63
C TRP A 45 0.07 5.94 5.98
N LEU A 46 1.24 6.35 6.46
CA LEU A 46 1.84 5.87 7.70
C LEU A 46 2.12 7.05 8.62
N GLU A 47 1.50 7.02 9.79
CA GLU A 47 1.85 7.94 10.89
C GLU A 47 3.30 7.71 11.37
N PRO A 48 3.90 8.68 12.10
CA PRO A 48 5.25 8.52 12.64
C PRO A 48 5.42 7.22 13.42
N TYR A 49 6.55 6.56 13.16
CA TYR A 49 6.94 5.30 13.80
C TYR A 49 6.02 4.09 13.56
N SER A 50 5.15 4.14 12.54
CA SER A 50 4.30 2.99 12.18
C SER A 50 5.10 1.88 11.50
N LYS A 51 4.96 0.65 12.00
CA LYS A 51 5.31 -0.56 11.23
C LYS A 51 4.28 -0.80 10.13
N GLY A 52 4.69 -1.52 9.08
CA GLY A 52 3.87 -1.96 7.97
C GLY A 52 2.95 -3.13 8.28
N PRO A 53 2.43 -3.80 7.23
CA PRO A 53 1.75 -5.09 7.35
C PRO A 53 2.65 -6.24 7.82
N GLY A 54 3.96 -6.04 7.89
CA GLY A 54 4.93 -7.08 8.22
C GLY A 54 5.47 -7.75 6.96
N ALA A 55 6.64 -8.37 7.07
CA ALA A 55 7.29 -9.05 5.94
C ALA A 55 6.39 -10.16 5.36
N HIS A 56 6.05 -10.03 4.08
CA HIS A 56 5.20 -10.98 3.37
C HIS A 56 5.61 -11.09 1.89
N SER A 57 5.01 -12.04 1.18
CA SER A 57 5.25 -12.25 -0.26
C SER A 57 3.96 -12.74 -0.92
N HIS A 58 3.76 -12.35 -2.17
CA HIS A 58 2.63 -12.73 -3.00
C HIS A 58 3.05 -12.76 -4.48
N ASN A 59 2.15 -13.25 -5.34
CA ASN A 59 2.48 -13.47 -6.76
C ASN A 59 2.35 -12.22 -7.61
N GLU A 60 1.60 -11.23 -7.13
CA GLU A 60 1.43 -9.93 -7.75
C GLU A 60 2.72 -9.11 -7.66
N ASP A 61 2.99 -8.31 -8.69
CA ASP A 61 3.97 -7.23 -8.61
C ASP A 61 3.37 -6.09 -7.78
N ASP A 62 4.20 -5.47 -6.95
CA ASP A 62 3.89 -4.21 -6.30
C ASP A 62 4.82 -3.10 -6.77
N ILE A 63 4.22 -2.00 -7.22
CA ILE A 63 4.91 -0.82 -7.69
C ILE A 63 4.60 0.33 -6.76
N PHE A 64 5.61 0.84 -6.07
CA PHE A 64 5.49 1.94 -5.13
C PHE A 64 6.14 3.22 -5.66
N PHE A 65 5.51 4.35 -5.39
CA PHE A 65 6.06 5.67 -5.59
C PHE A 65 5.86 6.51 -4.33
N VAL A 66 6.95 6.99 -3.72
CA VAL A 66 6.86 7.78 -2.48
C VAL A 66 6.32 9.17 -2.79
N ILE A 67 5.15 9.50 -2.24
CA ILE A 67 4.46 10.78 -2.46
C ILE A 67 4.68 11.80 -1.34
N GLU A 68 5.04 11.33 -0.14
CA GLU A 68 5.30 12.18 1.03
C GLU A 68 6.32 11.53 1.98
N GLY A 69 7.14 12.38 2.61
CA GLY A 69 8.06 11.96 3.67
C GLY A 69 9.13 10.98 3.19
N VAL A 70 9.47 10.04 4.09
CA VAL A 70 10.48 9.00 3.89
C VAL A 70 9.88 7.67 4.34
N VAL A 71 9.92 6.67 3.46
CA VAL A 71 9.46 5.31 3.75
C VAL A 71 10.64 4.36 3.70
N HIS A 72 10.70 3.43 4.65
CA HIS A 72 11.69 2.37 4.66
C HIS A 72 11.05 1.14 4.04
N PHE A 73 11.63 0.60 2.97
CA PHE A 73 11.15 -0.63 2.34
C PHE A 73 12.06 -1.80 2.71
N LEU A 74 11.47 -2.91 3.11
CA LEU A 74 12.15 -4.20 3.14
C LEU A 74 12.00 -4.82 1.76
N ILE A 75 13.12 -5.17 1.13
CA ILE A 75 13.13 -5.96 -0.12
C ILE A 75 14.09 -7.13 0.12
N ASP A 76 13.58 -8.35 0.00
CA ASP A 76 14.21 -9.57 0.49
C ASP A 76 14.53 -9.45 2.00
N ASP A 77 15.79 -9.30 2.35
CA ASP A 77 16.31 -9.17 3.71
C ASP A 77 16.89 -7.78 4.02
N LEU A 78 16.81 -6.85 3.05
CA LEU A 78 17.44 -5.53 3.16
C LEU A 78 16.42 -4.41 3.30
N TRP A 79 16.57 -3.64 4.37
CA TRP A 79 15.86 -2.37 4.54
C TRP A 79 16.56 -1.24 3.77
N LYS A 80 15.79 -0.49 3.00
CA LYS A 80 16.25 0.66 2.20
C LYS A 80 15.39 1.89 2.49
N GLU A 81 16.04 3.03 2.65
CA GLU A 81 15.36 4.31 2.77
C GLU A 81 14.94 4.82 1.38
N ALA A 82 13.68 5.25 1.25
CA ALA A 82 13.12 5.83 0.04
C ALA A 82 12.47 7.18 0.37
N GLN A 83 13.07 8.27 -0.14
CA GLN A 83 12.54 9.63 0.02
C GLN A 83 11.46 9.93 -1.02
N LYS A 84 10.65 10.98 -0.80
CA LYS A 84 9.69 11.47 -1.79
C LYS A 84 10.25 11.53 -3.21
N GLY A 85 9.53 10.95 -4.16
CA GLY A 85 9.94 10.83 -5.57
C GLY A 85 10.69 9.52 -5.90
N SER A 86 11.01 8.70 -4.89
CA SER A 86 11.59 7.38 -5.12
C SER A 86 10.58 6.42 -5.72
N PHE A 87 11.04 5.61 -6.67
CA PHE A 87 10.30 4.51 -7.28
C PHE A 87 10.84 3.18 -6.77
N VAL A 88 9.95 2.24 -6.46
CA VAL A 88 10.29 0.88 -6.05
C VAL A 88 9.38 -0.08 -6.82
N LEU A 89 9.97 -1.05 -7.50
CA LEU A 89 9.25 -2.19 -8.07
C LEU A 89 9.66 -3.43 -7.28
N VAL A 90 8.67 -4.14 -6.77
CA VAL A 90 8.82 -5.45 -6.12
C VAL A 90 8.15 -6.48 -7.02
N PRO A 91 8.94 -7.29 -7.76
CA PRO A 91 8.38 -8.38 -8.53
C PRO A 91 7.70 -9.42 -7.64
N GLY A 92 6.68 -10.09 -8.16
CA GLY A 92 6.01 -11.20 -7.50
C GLY A 92 7.00 -12.27 -7.00
N GLY A 93 6.73 -12.78 -5.81
CA GLY A 93 7.53 -13.77 -5.10
C GLY A 93 8.59 -13.19 -4.17
N ILE A 94 8.93 -11.90 -4.29
CA ILE A 94 9.91 -11.24 -3.43
C ILE A 94 9.28 -10.86 -2.09
N THR A 95 9.95 -11.25 -1.00
CA THR A 95 9.53 -10.83 0.34
C THR A 95 9.73 -9.34 0.50
N HIS A 96 8.71 -8.66 1.00
CA HIS A 96 8.76 -7.22 1.21
C HIS A 96 7.88 -6.73 2.35
N ASP A 97 8.13 -5.49 2.76
CA ASP A 97 7.37 -4.72 3.75
C ASP A 97 7.68 -3.23 3.57
N PHE A 98 6.94 -2.36 4.26
CA PHE A 98 7.26 -0.94 4.35
C PHE A 98 6.95 -0.36 5.73
N GLU A 99 7.77 0.55 6.22
CA GLU A 99 7.59 1.19 7.53
C GLU A 99 7.87 2.68 7.47
N ASN A 100 7.26 3.42 8.39
CA ASN A 100 7.69 4.77 8.72
C ASN A 100 8.52 4.73 10.01
N ARG A 101 9.82 5.05 9.90
CA ARG A 101 10.73 5.14 11.05
C ARG A 101 11.02 6.59 11.46
N GLY A 102 10.46 7.55 10.75
CA GLY A 102 10.68 8.98 10.98
C GLY A 102 9.64 9.61 11.90
N ASP A 103 9.89 10.89 12.21
CA ASP A 103 9.07 11.72 13.10
C ASP A 103 7.90 12.39 12.38
N THR A 104 7.84 12.28 11.06
CA THR A 104 6.81 12.88 10.20
C THR A 104 6.03 11.81 9.47
N ARG A 105 4.77 12.10 9.14
CA ARG A 105 3.94 11.25 8.29
C ARG A 105 4.61 10.96 6.94
N ALA A 106 4.37 9.76 6.41
CA ALA A 106 4.87 9.34 5.11
C ALA A 106 3.75 8.72 4.27
N GLY A 107 3.90 8.79 2.95
CA GLY A 107 2.87 8.33 2.01
C GLY A 107 3.46 7.71 0.75
N ILE A 108 2.85 6.63 0.27
CA ILE A 108 3.22 5.92 -0.96
C ILE A 108 1.99 5.70 -1.84
N LEU A 109 2.14 5.88 -3.15
CA LEU A 109 1.20 5.39 -4.14
C LEU A 109 1.63 3.96 -4.51
N ASN A 110 0.71 3.00 -4.42
CA ASN A 110 0.93 1.61 -4.78
C ASN A 110 0.05 1.22 -5.98
N PHE A 111 0.65 0.49 -6.92
CA PHE A 111 -0.04 -0.29 -7.92
C PHE A 111 0.25 -1.77 -7.67
N SER A 112 -0.79 -2.57 -7.47
CA SER A 112 -0.67 -4.02 -7.39
C SER A 112 -1.13 -4.63 -8.72
N VAL A 113 -0.35 -5.54 -9.31
CA VAL A 113 -0.56 -6.08 -10.67
C VAL A 113 -0.41 -7.61 -10.66
N PRO A 114 -1.40 -8.40 -11.12
CA PRO A 114 -2.65 -8.01 -11.78
C PRO A 114 -3.75 -7.39 -10.89
N GLY A 115 -3.45 -7.02 -9.64
CA GLY A 115 -4.46 -6.67 -8.64
C GLY A 115 -5.25 -7.92 -8.20
N SER A 116 -5.93 -7.87 -7.05
CA SER A 116 -6.73 -8.98 -6.49
C SER A 116 -6.97 -8.73 -4.99
N PHE A 117 -5.94 -8.23 -4.32
CA PHE A 117 -5.87 -8.15 -2.87
C PHE A 117 -6.88 -7.15 -2.30
N GLU A 118 -7.29 -6.16 -3.08
CA GLU A 118 -8.17 -5.09 -2.64
C GLU A 118 -9.55 -5.60 -2.20
N SER A 119 -10.01 -6.69 -2.81
CA SER A 119 -11.25 -7.39 -2.40
C SER A 119 -11.17 -7.95 -0.97
N ASN A 120 -9.97 -8.18 -0.45
CA ASN A 120 -9.71 -8.65 0.92
C ASN A 120 -9.51 -7.50 1.92
N MET A 121 -9.48 -6.23 1.49
CA MET A 121 -9.27 -5.10 2.40
C MET A 121 -10.20 -5.06 3.61
N PRO A 122 -11.51 -5.39 3.51
CA PRO A 122 -12.36 -5.46 4.69
C PRO A 122 -11.87 -6.48 5.73
N LYS A 123 -11.36 -7.63 5.29
CA LYS A 123 -10.80 -8.66 6.20
C LYS A 123 -9.48 -8.20 6.79
N ILE A 124 -8.65 -7.53 6.00
CA ILE A 124 -7.37 -6.96 6.45
C ILE A 124 -7.63 -5.91 7.53
N VAL A 125 -8.61 -5.02 7.34
CA VAL A 125 -9.03 -4.04 8.35
C VAL A 125 -9.45 -4.74 9.64
N SER A 126 -10.35 -5.72 9.58
CA SER A 126 -10.77 -6.46 10.78
C SER A 126 -9.59 -7.16 11.49
N TRP A 127 -8.61 -7.67 10.73
CA TRP A 127 -7.42 -8.25 11.33
C TRP A 127 -6.59 -7.20 12.09
N PHE A 128 -6.42 -6.00 11.52
CA PHE A 128 -5.70 -4.89 12.17
C PHE A 128 -6.44 -4.27 13.36
N GLU A 129 -7.77 -4.40 13.43
CA GLU A 129 -8.53 -4.02 14.63
C GLU A 129 -8.13 -4.88 15.84
N GLU A 130 -7.83 -6.16 15.60
CA GLU A 130 -7.36 -7.11 16.62
C GLU A 130 -5.84 -7.10 16.79
N HIS A 131 -5.10 -6.74 15.74
CA HIS A 131 -3.64 -6.76 15.66
C HIS A 131 -3.12 -5.40 15.16
N PRO A 132 -3.21 -4.33 15.96
CA PRO A 132 -2.82 -3.00 15.51
C PRO A 132 -1.36 -2.96 15.06
N PRO A 133 -1.00 -2.07 14.11
CA PRO A 133 0.38 -1.96 13.65
C PRO A 133 1.36 -1.74 14.79
N GLY A 134 2.52 -2.39 14.68
CA GLY A 134 3.60 -2.19 15.65
C GLY A 134 4.19 -0.78 15.60
N ASN A 135 4.99 -0.45 16.61
CA ASN A 135 5.76 0.79 16.66
C ASN A 135 7.24 0.51 16.39
N THR A 136 7.85 1.23 15.45
CA THR A 136 9.25 1.01 15.05
C THR A 136 10.24 1.35 16.16
N LYS A 137 9.88 2.19 17.15
CA LYS A 137 10.72 2.48 18.33
C LYS A 137 10.88 1.30 19.29
N ASN A 138 10.00 0.31 19.24
CA ASN A 138 9.98 -0.82 20.16
C ASN A 138 10.61 -2.09 19.55
N SER A 139 11.44 -1.94 18.51
CA SER A 139 12.02 -3.04 17.70
C SER A 139 13.49 -3.27 18.00
#